data_AF-A0A821E8K2-F1
#
_entry.id   AF-A0A821E8K2-F1
#
_cell.length_a   1.000
_cell.length_b   1.000
_cell.length_c   1.000
_cell.angle_alpha   90.00
_cell.angle_beta   90.00
_cell.angle_gamma   90.00
#
_symmetry.space_group_name_H-M   'P 1'
#
loop_
_entity.id
_entity.type
_entity.pdbx_description
1 polymer ?
#
loop_
_entity_poly.entity_id
_entity_poly.type
_entity_poly.pdbx_seq_one_letter_code
_entity_poly.pdbx_strand_id
1 'polypeptide(L)'
;GACAHLTSFYGTDTISGCILAENYYLAKKIAGNSIPATEHSTIVSWGREKECDAYENFIDAYPSGVIACVSDSYNIFNACERIWGQILHDKVMARDGILVIRSDSGDPVEVLEHLLNILYEKFGGHVNEKGFKVLDKHVRIIQGDGVDMKSIKDILDLIERIGFSADNLVFGSGGGLLQKFNRDTMKFAIKCSYVEIDGIGGRAVAKDPIHDPGKRNKPGRLKLVKDSSGSYRTLSSIDHCKDYEEAEDQLVTVFENGKLLREYSLETIRAICDINID
;
A
#
# COMPACT_ATOMS: atom_id res chain seq x y z
N GLY A 1 7.58 3.04 7.96
CA GLY A 1 7.19 3.12 6.55
C GLY A 1 6.86 1.74 6.02
N ALA A 2 7.79 1.09 5.32
CA ALA A 2 7.53 -0.18 4.63
C ALA A 2 6.97 -1.32 5.51
N CYS A 3 7.46 -1.52 6.74
CA CYS A 3 6.88 -2.54 7.63
C CYS A 3 5.40 -2.26 7.97
N ALA A 4 4.97 -0.99 8.00
CA ALA A 4 3.56 -0.64 8.20
C ALA A 4 2.74 -0.96 6.93
N HIS A 5 3.26 -0.68 5.73
CA HIS A 5 2.64 -1.12 4.47
C HIS A 5 2.45 -2.64 4.42
N LEU A 6 3.44 -3.39 4.92
CA LEU A 6 3.38 -4.84 5.01
C LEU A 6 2.31 -5.37 5.97
N THR A 7 1.63 -4.54 6.76
CA THR A 7 0.47 -4.97 7.57
C THR A 7 -0.77 -5.24 6.73
N SER A 8 -0.85 -4.68 5.51
CA SER A 8 -2.00 -4.82 4.62
C SER A 8 -1.64 -5.43 3.26
N PHE A 9 -0.39 -5.29 2.81
CA PHE A 9 0.07 -5.78 1.51
C PHE A 9 1.30 -6.66 1.62
N TYR A 10 1.59 -7.43 0.57
CA TYR A 10 2.73 -8.35 0.53
C TYR A 10 3.82 -7.93 -0.49
N GLY A 11 3.57 -6.95 -1.35
CA GLY A 11 4.56 -6.47 -2.33
C GLY A 11 5.43 -5.33 -1.79
N THR A 12 6.76 -5.46 -1.82
CA THR A 12 7.68 -4.38 -1.47
C THR A 12 9.09 -4.54 -2.07
N ASP A 13 9.63 -3.45 -2.60
CA ASP A 13 11.07 -3.33 -2.94
C ASP A 13 11.89 -2.68 -1.81
N THR A 14 11.22 -2.26 -0.73
CA THR A 14 11.87 -1.63 0.43
C THR A 14 12.27 -2.69 1.46
N ILE A 15 13.41 -3.33 1.22
CA ILE A 15 13.94 -4.47 2.00
C ILE A 15 14.00 -4.19 3.51
N SER A 16 14.28 -2.95 3.91
CA SER A 16 14.34 -2.56 5.33
C SER A 16 13.03 -2.80 6.08
N GLY A 17 11.88 -2.81 5.39
CA GLY A 17 10.59 -3.17 5.98
C GLY A 17 10.55 -4.64 6.44
N CYS A 18 11.08 -5.56 5.63
CA CYS A 18 11.15 -6.98 5.96
C CYS A 18 12.10 -7.24 7.14
N ILE A 19 13.26 -6.58 7.15
CA ILE A 19 14.24 -6.69 8.25
C ILE A 19 13.64 -6.20 9.57
N LEU A 20 12.88 -5.11 9.55
CA LEU A 20 12.21 -4.60 10.74
C LEU A 20 11.14 -5.57 11.25
N ALA A 21 10.34 -6.14 10.35
CA ALA A 21 9.33 -7.15 10.69
C ALA A 21 9.94 -8.40 11.35
N GLU A 22 11.06 -8.88 10.83
CA GLU A 22 11.80 -10.00 11.39
C GLU A 22 12.33 -9.68 12.79
N ASN A 23 13.04 -8.56 12.94
CA ASN A 23 13.72 -8.21 14.19
C ASN A 23 12.78 -7.81 15.34
N TYR A 24 11.62 -7.23 15.04
CA TYR A 24 10.76 -6.60 16.06
C TYR A 24 9.32 -7.12 16.09
N TYR A 25 8.90 -7.89 15.09
CA TYR A 25 7.53 -8.40 14.99
C TYR A 25 7.48 -9.90 14.71
N LEU A 26 8.53 -10.64 15.10
CA LEU A 26 8.55 -12.12 15.12
C LEU A 26 8.09 -12.75 13.79
N ALA A 27 8.32 -12.07 12.65
CA ALA A 27 7.87 -12.54 11.36
C ALA A 27 8.58 -13.87 11.03
N LYS A 28 7.81 -14.95 10.91
CA LYS A 28 8.40 -16.30 10.73
C LYS A 28 8.79 -16.60 9.30
N LYS A 29 8.24 -15.85 8.36
CA LYS A 29 8.51 -15.91 6.93
C LYS A 29 8.91 -14.52 6.46
N ILE A 30 9.54 -14.47 5.29
CA ILE A 30 9.83 -13.20 4.62
C ILE A 30 8.52 -12.39 4.54
N ALA A 31 8.56 -11.18 5.11
CA ALA A 31 7.36 -10.38 5.32
C ALA A 31 6.79 -9.81 4.01
N GLY A 32 7.60 -9.61 2.98
CA GLY A 32 7.17 -9.10 1.69
C GLY A 32 7.97 -9.70 0.53
N ASN A 33 7.34 -9.75 -0.64
CA ASN A 33 7.89 -10.30 -1.87
C ASN A 33 8.08 -9.19 -2.91
N SER A 34 8.93 -9.47 -3.88
CA SER A 34 9.13 -8.67 -5.08
C SER A 34 9.33 -9.59 -6.29
N ILE A 35 9.45 -9.00 -7.47
CA ILE A 35 9.67 -9.67 -8.75
C ILE A 35 10.87 -9.03 -9.46
N PRO A 36 11.54 -9.74 -10.38
CA PRO A 36 12.50 -9.10 -11.27
C PRO A 36 11.85 -7.93 -12.02
N ALA A 37 12.47 -6.76 -11.93
CA ALA A 37 11.99 -5.56 -12.58
C ALA A 37 13.16 -4.80 -13.23
N THR A 38 12.93 -4.19 -14.39
CA THR A 38 13.89 -3.27 -14.98
C THR A 38 13.71 -1.87 -14.40
N GLU A 39 14.81 -1.12 -14.40
CA GLU A 39 14.81 0.34 -14.28
C GLU A 39 15.38 0.96 -15.56
N HIS A 40 15.22 2.27 -15.75
CA HIS A 40 15.63 2.94 -16.98
C HIS A 40 17.10 2.68 -17.33
N SER A 41 18.01 2.64 -16.35
CA SER A 41 19.44 2.42 -16.60
C SER A 41 19.71 1.12 -17.37
N THR A 42 18.99 0.06 -17.04
CA THR A 42 19.13 -1.28 -17.66
C THR A 42 18.62 -1.33 -19.10
N ILE A 43 17.75 -0.39 -19.49
CA ILE A 43 17.23 -0.24 -20.85
C ILE A 43 18.11 0.72 -21.65
N VAL A 44 18.31 1.94 -21.14
CA VAL A 44 19.00 3.01 -21.89
C VAL A 44 20.49 2.75 -22.09
N SER A 45 21.11 1.87 -21.28
CA SER A 45 22.51 1.47 -21.48
C SER A 45 22.76 0.74 -22.81
N TRP A 46 21.72 0.21 -23.45
CA TRP A 46 21.80 -0.43 -24.76
C TRP A 46 21.82 0.59 -25.92
N GLY A 47 21.45 1.84 -25.64
CA GLY A 47 21.21 2.86 -26.66
C GLY A 47 19.82 2.76 -27.26
N ARG A 48 19.32 3.88 -27.79
CA ARG A 48 17.93 4.00 -28.25
C ARG A 48 17.61 3.06 -29.42
N GLU A 49 18.56 2.83 -30.32
CA GLU A 49 18.36 1.92 -31.45
C GLU A 49 18.18 0.45 -31.04
N LYS A 50 18.59 0.10 -29.81
CA LYS A 50 18.57 -1.26 -29.27
C LYS A 50 17.61 -1.43 -28.09
N GLU A 51 16.59 -0.57 -27.99
CA GLU A 51 15.54 -0.71 -26.99
C GLU A 51 14.85 -2.09 -27.08
N CYS A 52 14.58 -2.57 -28.30
CA CYS A 52 14.03 -3.90 -28.52
C CYS A 52 14.97 -5.01 -28.05
N ASP A 53 16.26 -4.91 -28.33
CA ASP A 53 17.26 -5.90 -27.90
C ASP A 53 17.36 -5.94 -26.36
N ALA A 54 17.23 -4.79 -25.69
CA ALA A 54 17.22 -4.71 -24.23
C ALA A 54 16.01 -5.45 -23.62
N TYR A 55 14.82 -5.23 -24.21
CA TYR A 55 13.59 -5.92 -23.83
C TYR A 55 13.66 -7.44 -24.09
N GLU A 56 14.22 -7.84 -25.23
CA GLU A 56 14.46 -9.24 -25.55
C GLU A 56 15.47 -9.91 -24.61
N ASN A 57 16.56 -9.23 -24.28
CA ASN A 57 17.51 -9.74 -23.31
C ASN A 57 16.87 -9.93 -21.92
N PHE A 58 15.98 -9.02 -21.50
CA PHE A 58 15.29 -9.13 -20.22
C PHE A 58 14.28 -10.29 -20.20
N ILE A 59 13.46 -10.45 -21.24
CA ILE A 59 12.47 -11.54 -21.32
C ILE A 59 13.17 -12.91 -21.36
N ASP A 60 14.33 -13.01 -22.02
CA ASP A 60 15.13 -14.23 -22.13
C ASP A 60 15.89 -14.57 -20.83
N ALA A 61 16.34 -13.56 -20.08
CA ALA A 61 17.01 -13.75 -18.79
C ALA A 61 16.07 -14.32 -17.70
N TYR A 62 14.77 -14.10 -17.83
CA TYR A 62 13.75 -14.55 -16.90
C TYR A 62 12.64 -15.32 -17.65
N PRO A 63 12.88 -16.59 -18.01
CA PRO A 63 12.00 -17.36 -18.90
C PRO A 63 10.64 -17.71 -18.28
N SER A 64 10.52 -17.66 -16.96
CA SER A 64 9.31 -17.99 -16.21
C SER A 64 9.02 -16.96 -15.13
N GLY A 65 7.79 -16.96 -14.62
CA GLY A 65 7.35 -16.08 -13.55
C GLY A 65 6.96 -14.69 -14.02
N VAL A 66 6.58 -13.86 -13.05
CA VAL A 66 6.17 -12.48 -13.28
C VAL A 66 7.41 -11.58 -13.36
N ILE A 67 7.48 -10.75 -14.40
CA ILE A 67 8.54 -9.74 -14.56
C ILE A 67 7.92 -8.38 -14.84
N ALA A 68 8.53 -7.29 -14.37
CA ALA A 68 8.10 -5.93 -14.69
C ALA A 68 9.10 -5.21 -15.57
N CYS A 69 8.67 -4.65 -16.70
CA CYS A 69 9.56 -3.90 -17.59
C CYS A 69 9.12 -2.45 -17.74
N VAL A 70 9.97 -1.51 -17.30
CA VAL A 70 9.80 -0.09 -17.63
C VAL A 70 9.87 0.08 -19.15
N SER A 71 8.80 0.62 -19.73
CA SER A 71 8.58 0.62 -21.18
C SER A 71 8.46 2.04 -21.76
N ASP A 72 8.71 3.07 -20.98
CA ASP A 72 8.60 4.48 -21.37
C ASP A 72 9.96 5.20 -21.43
N SER A 73 11.07 4.47 -21.54
CA SER A 73 12.40 5.07 -21.68
C SER A 73 12.50 6.06 -22.86
N TYR A 74 11.73 5.82 -23.93
CA TYR A 74 11.63 6.74 -25.07
C TYR A 74 10.20 7.02 -25.54
N ASN A 75 9.37 5.99 -25.72
CA ASN A 75 7.97 6.13 -26.12
C ASN A 75 7.18 4.86 -25.77
N ILE A 76 6.34 4.95 -24.74
CA ILE A 76 5.59 3.80 -24.23
C ILE A 76 4.57 3.23 -25.21
N PHE A 77 3.95 4.08 -26.02
CA PHE A 77 2.98 3.63 -27.03
C PHE A 77 3.67 2.82 -28.12
N ASN A 78 4.83 3.29 -28.61
CA ASN A 78 5.65 2.53 -29.56
C ASN A 78 6.16 1.22 -28.95
N ALA A 79 6.62 1.24 -27.69
CA ALA A 79 7.08 0.04 -27.01
C ALA A 79 5.97 -1.00 -26.90
N CYS A 80 4.75 -0.60 -26.51
CA CYS A 80 3.62 -1.52 -26.37
C CYS A 80 3.07 -1.98 -27.72
N GLU A 81 2.90 -1.06 -28.67
CA GLU A 81 2.25 -1.36 -29.94
C GLU A 81 3.17 -2.17 -30.88
N ARG A 82 4.44 -1.76 -31.00
CA ARG A 82 5.36 -2.29 -32.01
C ARG A 82 6.36 -3.27 -31.42
N ILE A 83 6.97 -2.95 -30.28
CA ILE A 83 8.01 -3.82 -29.74
C ILE A 83 7.36 -5.03 -29.07
N TRP A 84 6.62 -4.83 -27.98
CA TRP A 84 5.92 -5.90 -27.27
C TRP A 84 4.81 -6.51 -28.13
N GLY A 85 3.96 -5.67 -28.74
CA GLY A 85 2.78 -6.13 -29.46
C GLY A 85 3.01 -6.65 -30.88
N GLN A 86 4.23 -6.58 -31.43
CA GLN A 86 4.55 -7.13 -32.75
C GLN A 86 5.88 -7.89 -32.76
N ILE A 87 7.00 -7.21 -32.50
CA ILE A 87 8.34 -7.81 -32.66
C ILE A 87 8.58 -8.95 -31.64
N LEU A 88 8.23 -8.71 -30.38
CA LEU A 88 8.41 -9.64 -29.26
C LEU A 88 7.11 -10.34 -28.86
N HIS A 89 6.04 -10.19 -29.65
CA HIS A 89 4.71 -10.70 -29.31
C HIS A 89 4.72 -12.20 -29.02
N ASP A 90 5.30 -12.99 -29.92
CA ASP A 90 5.34 -14.45 -29.77
C ASP A 90 6.17 -14.88 -28.57
N LYS A 91 7.23 -14.13 -28.25
CA LYS A 91 8.02 -14.37 -27.03
C LYS A 91 7.22 -14.10 -25.76
N VAL A 92 6.42 -13.03 -25.73
CA VAL A 92 5.52 -12.74 -24.61
C VAL A 92 4.45 -13.82 -24.46
N MET A 93 3.81 -14.22 -25.56
CA MET A 93 2.74 -15.23 -25.55
C MET A 93 3.22 -16.65 -25.24
N ALA A 94 4.52 -16.93 -25.44
CA ALA A 94 5.13 -18.21 -25.11
C ALA A 94 5.65 -18.31 -23.66
N ARG A 95 5.54 -17.25 -22.85
CA ARG A 95 6.06 -17.25 -21.47
C ARG A 95 5.27 -18.17 -20.55
N ASP A 96 5.99 -18.87 -19.66
CA ASP A 96 5.40 -19.44 -18.44
C ASP A 96 5.36 -18.38 -17.33
N GLY A 97 4.54 -17.35 -17.52
CA GLY A 97 4.52 -16.19 -16.63
C GLY A 97 3.84 -14.98 -17.23
N ILE A 98 4.06 -13.82 -16.60
CA ILE A 98 3.37 -12.57 -16.94
C ILE A 98 4.42 -11.47 -17.15
N LEU A 99 4.34 -10.77 -18.27
CA LEU A 99 5.00 -9.50 -18.49
C LEU A 99 4.11 -8.38 -17.93
N VAL A 100 4.63 -7.64 -16.95
CA VAL A 100 4.00 -6.46 -16.39
C VAL A 100 4.65 -5.23 -17.02
N ILE A 101 3.91 -4.53 -17.86
CA ILE A 101 4.40 -3.31 -18.51
C ILE A 101 4.31 -2.15 -17.52
N ARG A 102 5.42 -1.46 -17.29
CA ARG A 102 5.50 -0.33 -16.37
C ARG A 102 5.55 1.00 -17.12
N SER A 103 4.64 1.90 -16.77
CA SER A 103 4.70 3.33 -17.10
C SER A 103 5.24 4.13 -15.91
N ASP A 104 6.18 5.03 -16.18
CA ASP A 104 6.88 5.83 -15.17
C ASP A 104 6.90 7.34 -15.51
N SER A 105 6.04 7.78 -16.43
CA SER A 105 5.94 9.18 -16.86
C SER A 105 4.60 9.49 -17.55
N GLY A 106 4.24 10.77 -17.58
CA GLY A 106 2.99 11.26 -18.17
C GLY A 106 1.83 11.33 -17.18
N ASP A 107 0.67 11.81 -17.63
CA ASP A 107 -0.54 11.76 -16.81
C ASP A 107 -1.04 10.32 -16.71
N PRO A 108 -1.17 9.74 -15.49
CA PRO A 108 -1.53 8.33 -15.33
C PRO A 108 -2.88 7.97 -15.95
N VAL A 109 -3.86 8.89 -15.95
CA VAL A 109 -5.21 8.62 -16.49
C VAL A 109 -5.12 8.56 -18.02
N GLU A 110 -4.50 9.55 -18.65
CA GLU A 110 -4.35 9.60 -20.11
C GLU A 110 -3.50 8.43 -20.63
N VAL A 111 -2.36 8.14 -19.99
CA VAL A 111 -1.46 7.08 -20.43
C VAL A 111 -2.13 5.71 -20.30
N LEU A 112 -2.76 5.41 -19.16
CA LEU A 112 -3.39 4.10 -18.95
C LEU A 112 -4.57 3.84 -19.89
N GLU A 113 -5.37 4.86 -20.22
CA GLU A 113 -6.46 4.72 -21.19
C GLU A 113 -5.93 4.25 -22.55
N HIS A 114 -4.84 4.83 -23.05
CA HIS A 114 -4.23 4.44 -24.31
C HIS A 114 -3.57 3.06 -24.22
N LEU A 115 -2.83 2.78 -23.14
CA LEU A 115 -2.14 1.51 -22.96
C LEU A 115 -3.09 0.32 -22.90
N LEU A 116 -4.18 0.43 -22.14
CA LEU A 116 -5.17 -0.66 -22.04
C LEU A 116 -5.76 -1.00 -23.41
N ASN A 117 -6.06 0.01 -24.23
CA ASN A 117 -6.58 -0.21 -25.59
C ASN A 117 -5.53 -0.83 -26.52
N ILE A 118 -4.28 -0.33 -26.53
CA ILE A 118 -3.20 -0.90 -27.34
C ILE A 118 -2.95 -2.36 -26.96
N LEU A 119 -2.84 -2.67 -25.67
CA LEU A 119 -2.54 -4.03 -25.23
C LEU A 119 -3.70 -4.98 -25.51
N TYR A 120 -4.95 -4.54 -25.33
CA TYR A 120 -6.11 -5.36 -25.69
C TYR A 120 -6.21 -5.59 -27.20
N GLU A 121 -5.83 -4.63 -28.03
CA GLU A 121 -5.76 -4.81 -29.48
C GLU A 121 -4.67 -5.80 -29.90
N LYS A 122 -3.47 -5.70 -29.31
CA LYS A 122 -2.32 -6.52 -29.73
C LYS A 122 -2.33 -7.93 -29.14
N PHE A 123 -2.68 -8.08 -27.87
CA PHE A 123 -2.64 -9.36 -27.17
C PHE A 123 -4.01 -10.01 -27.00
N GLY A 124 -5.09 -9.25 -27.17
CA GLY A 124 -6.44 -9.72 -26.88
C GLY A 124 -6.73 -9.81 -25.38
N GLY A 125 -7.74 -10.62 -25.06
CA GLY A 125 -8.26 -10.77 -23.71
C GLY A 125 -9.63 -11.43 -23.71
N HIS A 126 -10.34 -11.28 -22.60
CA HIS A 126 -11.72 -11.73 -22.45
C HIS A 126 -12.53 -10.73 -21.66
N VAL A 127 -13.86 -10.88 -21.67
CA VAL A 127 -14.76 -10.13 -20.79
C VAL A 127 -15.15 -11.03 -19.63
N ASN A 128 -14.97 -10.57 -18.39
CA ASN A 128 -15.30 -11.34 -17.19
C ASN A 128 -16.82 -11.34 -16.92
N GLU A 129 -17.26 -12.11 -15.92
CA GLU A 129 -18.69 -12.23 -15.54
C GLU A 129 -19.34 -10.92 -15.11
N LYS A 130 -18.54 -9.90 -14.75
CA LYS A 130 -19.00 -8.55 -14.39
C LYS A 130 -19.09 -7.61 -15.59
N GLY A 131 -18.76 -8.08 -16.80
CA GLY A 131 -18.83 -7.29 -18.02
C GLY A 131 -17.59 -6.43 -18.32
N PHE A 132 -16.47 -6.63 -17.61
CA PHE A 132 -15.25 -5.86 -17.80
C PHE A 132 -14.19 -6.61 -18.61
N LYS A 133 -13.47 -5.88 -19.47
CA LYS A 133 -12.35 -6.42 -20.26
C LYS A 133 -11.15 -6.75 -19.35
N VAL A 134 -10.62 -7.95 -19.52
CA VAL A 134 -9.40 -8.45 -18.88
C VAL A 134 -8.42 -8.79 -19.99
N LEU A 135 -7.21 -8.21 -19.92
CA LEU A 135 -6.11 -8.48 -20.84
C LEU A 135 -5.76 -9.97 -20.82
N ASP A 136 -5.15 -10.44 -21.91
CA ASP A 136 -4.56 -11.78 -21.96
C ASP A 136 -3.70 -12.06 -20.71
N LYS A 137 -3.74 -13.29 -20.21
CA LYS A 137 -3.10 -13.67 -18.94
C LYS A 137 -1.59 -13.40 -18.91
N HIS A 138 -0.92 -13.31 -20.06
CA HIS A 138 0.52 -13.08 -20.13
C HIS A 138 0.92 -11.60 -19.99
N VAL A 139 -0.03 -10.65 -20.00
CA VAL A 139 0.27 -9.21 -19.95
C VAL A 139 -0.54 -8.48 -18.88
N ARG A 140 0.12 -7.67 -18.06
CA ARG A 140 -0.51 -6.76 -17.09
C ARG A 140 0.19 -5.40 -17.12
N ILE A 141 -0.36 -4.42 -16.41
CA ILE A 141 0.24 -3.08 -16.28
C ILE A 141 0.55 -2.79 -14.81
N ILE A 142 1.69 -2.15 -14.56
CA ILE A 142 1.98 -1.47 -13.28
C ILE A 142 2.13 0.03 -13.51
N GLN A 143 1.33 0.82 -12.80
CA GLN A 143 1.53 2.27 -12.71
C GLN A 143 2.41 2.56 -11.50
N GLY A 144 3.63 3.08 -11.73
CA GLY A 144 4.59 3.39 -10.67
C GLY A 144 4.76 4.89 -10.39
N ASP A 145 4.53 5.74 -11.39
CA ASP A 145 4.68 7.18 -11.27
C ASP A 145 3.38 7.88 -10.84
N GLY A 146 3.52 8.96 -10.06
CA GLY A 146 2.39 9.79 -9.65
C GLY A 146 1.36 9.10 -8.74
N VAL A 147 1.65 7.92 -8.19
CA VAL A 147 0.68 7.13 -7.41
C VAL A 147 0.58 7.60 -5.96
N ASP A 148 -0.62 8.04 -5.57
CA ASP A 148 -1.05 8.25 -4.19
C ASP A 148 -2.55 7.92 -4.05
N MET A 149 -3.12 8.12 -2.86
CA MET A 149 -4.51 7.75 -2.57
C MET A 149 -5.52 8.41 -3.52
N LYS A 150 -5.26 9.65 -3.97
CA LYS A 150 -6.16 10.34 -4.90
C LYS A 150 -6.02 9.76 -6.30
N SER A 151 -4.80 9.60 -6.80
CA SER A 151 -4.60 9.10 -8.17
C SER A 151 -5.01 7.63 -8.32
N ILE A 152 -4.88 6.79 -7.28
CA ILE A 152 -5.44 5.42 -7.30
C ILE A 152 -6.94 5.46 -7.56
N LYS A 153 -7.70 6.32 -6.84
CA LYS A 153 -9.13 6.47 -7.06
C LYS A 153 -9.43 6.97 -8.47
N ASP A 154 -8.73 8.01 -8.91
CA ASP A 154 -8.95 8.61 -10.25
C ASP A 154 -8.68 7.58 -11.37
N ILE A 155 -7.67 6.71 -11.21
CA ILE A 155 -7.36 5.63 -12.15
C ILE A 155 -8.42 4.52 -12.10
N LEU A 156 -8.86 4.11 -10.91
CA LEU A 156 -9.91 3.09 -10.77
C LEU A 156 -11.25 3.56 -11.37
N ASP A 157 -11.62 4.83 -11.17
CA ASP A 157 -12.81 5.44 -11.77
C ASP A 157 -12.68 5.50 -13.31
N LEU A 158 -11.47 5.77 -13.84
CA LEU A 158 -11.21 5.71 -15.28
C LEU A 158 -11.44 4.30 -15.83
N ILE A 159 -10.77 3.28 -15.28
CA ILE A 159 -10.81 1.93 -15.86
C ILE A 159 -12.21 1.36 -15.84
N GLU A 160 -12.99 1.64 -14.78
CA GLU A 160 -14.39 1.27 -14.70
C GLU A 160 -15.17 1.93 -15.83
N ARG A 161 -15.00 3.25 -16.02
CA ARG A 161 -15.66 4.03 -17.08
C ARG A 161 -15.34 3.52 -18.50
N ILE A 162 -14.10 3.12 -18.76
CA ILE A 162 -13.68 2.60 -20.09
C ILE A 162 -13.92 1.08 -20.24
N GLY A 163 -14.52 0.43 -19.24
CA GLY A 163 -14.95 -0.97 -19.32
C GLY A 163 -13.83 -1.99 -19.16
N PHE A 164 -12.75 -1.66 -18.45
CA PHE A 164 -11.65 -2.58 -18.12
C PHE A 164 -11.66 -2.99 -16.64
N SER A 165 -11.23 -4.22 -16.36
CA SER A 165 -11.15 -4.74 -14.98
C SER A 165 -9.95 -4.15 -14.25
N ALA A 166 -10.09 -3.94 -12.93
CA ALA A 166 -8.98 -3.63 -12.04
C ALA A 166 -7.93 -4.76 -12.00
N ASP A 167 -8.29 -5.99 -12.38
CA ASP A 167 -7.36 -7.13 -12.45
C ASP A 167 -6.21 -6.92 -13.46
N ASN A 168 -6.33 -5.93 -14.33
CA ASN A 168 -5.30 -5.58 -15.31
C ASN A 168 -4.15 -4.77 -14.71
N LEU A 169 -4.33 -4.21 -13.51
CA LEU A 169 -3.48 -3.18 -12.95
C LEU A 169 -2.96 -3.56 -11.57
N VAL A 170 -1.70 -3.19 -11.33
CA VAL A 170 -1.11 -3.07 -10.00
C VAL A 170 -0.52 -1.67 -9.84
N PHE A 171 -0.43 -1.20 -8.60
CA PHE A 171 0.07 0.13 -8.28
C PHE A 171 1.39 0.06 -7.51
N GLY A 172 2.41 0.77 -7.98
CA GLY A 172 3.62 1.05 -7.24
C GLY A 172 3.56 2.48 -6.69
N SER A 173 3.84 2.68 -5.39
CA SER A 173 3.88 4.03 -4.81
C SER A 173 5.07 4.18 -3.88
N GLY A 174 5.91 5.18 -4.16
CA GLY A 174 7.06 5.54 -3.33
C GLY A 174 6.72 6.67 -2.35
N GLY A 175 6.99 7.91 -2.75
CA GLY A 175 6.78 9.09 -1.91
C GLY A 175 5.32 9.29 -1.49
N GLY A 176 4.36 8.95 -2.35
CA GLY A 176 2.93 8.99 -2.04
C GLY A 176 2.54 8.12 -0.84
N LEU A 177 3.07 6.89 -0.82
CA LEU A 177 2.81 5.90 0.22
C LEU A 177 3.64 6.09 1.49
N LEU A 178 4.85 6.63 1.40
CA LEU A 178 5.80 6.62 2.53
C LEU A 178 6.21 8.00 3.05
N GLN A 179 5.92 9.10 2.33
CA GLN A 179 6.47 10.43 2.65
C GLN A 179 5.47 11.59 2.57
N LYS A 180 4.39 11.52 1.77
CA LYS A 180 3.43 12.62 1.56
C LYS A 180 2.43 12.86 2.71
N PHE A 181 2.71 12.37 3.92
CA PHE A 181 1.90 12.62 5.12
C PHE A 181 2.79 13.05 6.28
N ASN A 182 2.17 13.64 7.29
CA ASN A 182 2.84 14.09 8.49
C ASN A 182 2.03 13.75 9.74
N ARG A 183 2.54 14.10 10.92
CA ARG A 183 1.89 13.82 12.21
C ARG A 183 0.45 14.34 12.27
N ASP A 184 0.17 15.48 11.63
CA ASP A 184 -1.13 16.14 11.68
C ASP A 184 -2.17 15.51 10.73
N THR A 185 -1.75 14.70 9.75
CA THR A 185 -2.67 13.96 8.85
C THR A 185 -3.72 13.17 9.63
N MET A 186 -3.31 12.46 10.68
CA MET A 186 -4.21 11.73 11.59
C MET A 186 -4.37 12.42 12.96
N LYS A 187 -3.85 13.64 13.10
CA LYS A 187 -3.83 14.43 14.35
C LYS A 187 -3.24 13.66 15.55
N PHE A 188 -2.21 12.83 15.33
CA PHE A 188 -1.57 12.07 16.41
C PHE A 188 -0.95 13.00 17.46
N ALA A 189 -1.30 12.80 18.72
CA ALA A 189 -0.89 13.68 19.81
C ALA A 189 -0.74 12.92 21.14
N ILE A 190 0.30 13.28 21.90
CA ILE A 190 0.48 12.88 23.30
C ILE A 190 0.12 14.07 24.19
N LYS A 191 -0.69 13.84 25.22
CA LYS A 191 -1.12 14.86 26.20
C LYS A 191 -1.19 14.24 27.59
N CYS A 192 -0.74 14.99 28.59
CA CYS A 192 -0.98 14.62 29.98
C CYS A 192 -2.48 14.79 30.28
N SER A 193 -3.10 13.77 30.89
CA SER A 193 -4.50 13.78 31.31
C SER A 193 -4.66 13.69 32.83
N TYR A 194 -3.64 13.25 33.57
CA TYR A 194 -3.67 13.05 35.02
C TYR A 194 -2.27 13.26 35.62
N VAL A 195 -2.18 13.88 36.79
CA VAL A 195 -0.92 14.04 37.54
C VAL A 195 -1.12 13.73 39.00
N GLU A 196 -0.14 13.09 39.63
CA GLU A 196 -0.07 12.88 41.07
C GLU A 196 1.01 13.80 41.66
N ILE A 197 0.68 14.48 42.76
CA ILE A 197 1.55 15.47 43.40
C ILE A 197 1.78 15.02 44.84
N ASP A 198 3.03 14.94 45.26
CA ASP A 198 3.45 14.55 46.62
C ASP A 198 2.88 13.21 47.13
N GLY A 199 2.57 12.28 46.22
CA GLY A 199 1.99 10.96 46.57
C GLY A 199 0.58 11.05 47.16
N ILE A 200 -0.05 12.23 47.14
CA ILE A 200 -1.36 12.48 47.71
C ILE A 200 -2.29 12.92 46.59
N GLY A 201 -3.19 12.02 46.18
CA GLY A 201 -4.37 12.33 45.37
C GLY A 201 -4.08 12.98 44.01
N GLY A 202 -4.12 12.22 42.93
CA GLY A 202 -3.91 12.81 41.61
C GLY A 202 -5.10 13.59 41.07
N ARG A 203 -4.80 14.64 40.29
CA ARG A 203 -5.77 15.54 39.66
C ARG A 203 -5.86 15.28 38.16
N ALA A 204 -7.08 15.39 37.63
CA ALA A 204 -7.32 15.39 36.20
C ALA A 204 -6.84 16.72 35.58
N VAL A 205 -6.16 16.67 34.44
CA VAL A 205 -5.64 17.84 33.74
C VAL A 205 -6.01 17.81 32.26
N ALA A 206 -6.33 18.97 31.71
CA ALA A 206 -6.52 19.13 30.27
C ALA A 206 -6.16 20.55 29.86
N LYS A 207 -5.73 20.69 28.60
CA LYS A 207 -5.72 21.98 27.93
C LYS A 207 -7.06 22.15 27.20
N ASP A 208 -7.58 23.37 27.23
CA ASP A 208 -8.81 23.75 26.54
C ASP A 208 -8.67 25.17 25.98
N PRO A 209 -7.93 25.33 24.87
CA PRO A 209 -7.66 26.66 24.32
C PRO A 209 -8.92 27.24 23.65
N ILE A 210 -9.34 28.43 24.11
CA ILE A 210 -10.56 29.13 23.67
C ILE A 210 -10.63 29.30 22.15
N HIS A 211 -9.51 29.58 21.49
CA HIS A 211 -9.45 29.84 20.05
C HIS A 211 -9.25 28.59 19.18
N ASP A 212 -9.10 27.39 19.79
CA ASP A 212 -8.93 26.14 19.05
C ASP A 212 -9.55 24.94 19.80
N PRO A 213 -10.89 24.86 19.86
CA PRO A 213 -11.59 23.81 20.60
C PRO A 213 -11.20 22.39 20.15
N GLY A 214 -10.77 22.22 18.90
CA GLY A 214 -10.29 20.95 18.35
C GLY A 214 -9.00 20.44 19.02
N LYS A 215 -8.29 21.28 19.76
CA LYS A 215 -7.10 20.91 20.54
C LYS A 215 -7.41 20.52 21.98
N ARG A 216 -8.67 20.51 22.42
CA ARG A 216 -9.06 20.03 23.75
C ARG A 216 -8.68 18.56 23.93
N ASN A 217 -8.06 18.21 25.05
CA ASN A 217 -7.78 16.80 25.39
C ASN A 217 -8.72 16.27 26.49
N LYS A 218 -8.86 14.95 26.55
CA LYS A 218 -9.61 14.28 27.61
C LYS A 218 -8.80 14.35 28.93
N PRO A 219 -9.39 14.83 30.03
CA PRO A 219 -8.77 14.81 31.36
C PRO A 219 -9.04 13.47 32.05
N GLY A 220 -8.31 13.16 33.13
CA GLY A 220 -8.51 12.00 34.00
C GLY A 220 -7.71 10.77 33.61
N ARG A 221 -7.91 9.67 34.34
CA ARG A 221 -7.44 8.33 33.94
C ARG A 221 -8.39 7.82 32.86
N LEU A 222 -7.84 7.26 31.80
CA LEU A 222 -8.60 6.88 30.61
C LEU A 222 -8.70 5.37 30.48
N LYS A 223 -9.86 4.88 30.02
CA LYS A 223 -10.06 3.49 29.56
C LYS A 223 -10.53 3.51 28.11
N LEU A 224 -10.10 2.56 27.29
CA LEU A 224 -10.72 2.27 26.00
C LEU A 224 -11.71 1.12 26.22
N VAL A 225 -12.96 1.29 25.83
CA VAL A 225 -13.98 0.25 25.99
C VAL A 225 -14.58 -0.09 24.64
N LYS A 226 -14.99 -1.33 24.47
CA LYS A 226 -15.72 -1.80 23.30
C LYS A 226 -17.17 -2.05 23.72
N ASP A 227 -18.12 -1.44 23.05
CA ASP A 227 -19.54 -1.63 23.36
C ASP A 227 -20.09 -2.92 22.71
N SER A 228 -21.36 -3.24 23.00
CA SER A 228 -22.02 -4.43 22.47
C SER A 228 -22.22 -4.42 20.95
N SER A 229 -22.12 -3.26 20.28
CA SER A 229 -22.12 -3.14 18.82
C SER A 229 -20.74 -3.42 18.21
N GLY A 230 -19.71 -3.52 19.04
CA GLY A 230 -18.32 -3.65 18.61
C GLY A 230 -17.61 -2.30 18.38
N SER A 231 -18.27 -1.17 18.66
CA SER A 231 -17.71 0.17 18.52
C SER A 231 -16.84 0.53 19.72
N TYR A 232 -15.79 1.32 19.48
CA TYR A 232 -14.88 1.76 20.53
C TYR A 232 -15.25 3.13 21.10
N ARG A 233 -15.14 3.25 22.42
CA ARG A 233 -15.42 4.45 23.23
C ARG A 233 -14.28 4.69 24.20
N THR A 234 -13.85 5.94 24.38
CA THR A 234 -12.90 6.30 25.46
C THR A 234 -13.65 6.89 26.65
N LEU A 235 -13.46 6.30 27.82
CA LEU A 235 -13.99 6.77 29.10
C LEU A 235 -12.96 7.49 29.93
N SER A 236 -13.40 8.46 30.73
CA SER A 236 -12.59 9.13 31.73
C SER A 236 -13.08 8.85 33.15
N SER A 237 -12.15 8.76 34.09
CA SER A 237 -12.44 8.66 35.52
C SER A 237 -13.25 9.84 36.08
N ILE A 238 -13.28 10.99 35.38
CA ILE A 238 -14.07 12.16 35.80
C ILE A 238 -15.51 12.14 35.27
N ASP A 239 -15.86 11.18 34.41
CA ASP A 239 -17.24 11.05 33.92
C ASP A 239 -18.17 10.54 35.04
N HIS A 240 -17.61 10.07 36.18
CA HIS A 240 -18.30 9.64 37.39
C HIS A 240 -19.49 8.69 37.14
N CYS A 241 -19.40 7.88 36.09
CA CYS A 241 -20.41 6.90 35.73
C CYS A 241 -20.01 5.51 36.26
N LYS A 242 -21.03 4.73 36.67
CA LYS A 242 -20.84 3.32 37.06
C LYS A 242 -20.11 2.52 35.98
N ASP A 243 -20.37 2.87 34.72
CA ASP A 243 -19.68 2.35 33.54
C ASP A 243 -18.16 2.43 33.62
N TYR A 244 -17.55 3.47 34.23
CA TYR A 244 -16.08 3.59 34.24
C TYR A 244 -15.44 2.53 35.13
N GLU A 245 -15.94 2.35 36.35
CA GLU A 245 -15.38 1.42 37.32
C GLU A 245 -15.54 -0.03 36.86
N GLU A 246 -16.72 -0.37 36.33
CA GLU A 246 -17.06 -1.73 35.87
C GLU A 246 -16.57 -2.03 34.44
N ALA A 247 -16.15 -1.03 33.67
CA ALA A 247 -15.69 -1.24 32.30
C ALA A 247 -14.40 -2.06 32.23
N GLU A 248 -14.43 -3.07 31.36
CA GLU A 248 -13.26 -3.77 30.86
C GLU A 248 -12.45 -2.84 29.93
N ASP A 249 -11.24 -2.51 30.36
CA ASP A 249 -10.31 -1.73 29.54
C ASP A 249 -9.69 -2.62 28.46
N GLN A 250 -9.79 -2.16 27.22
CA GLN A 250 -9.19 -2.80 26.06
C GLN A 250 -7.70 -2.46 25.94
N LEU A 251 -7.22 -1.44 26.66
CA LEU A 251 -5.79 -1.16 26.76
C LEU A 251 -5.12 -2.19 27.67
N VAL A 252 -3.98 -2.69 27.22
CA VAL A 252 -3.17 -3.66 27.95
C VAL A 252 -1.79 -3.10 28.19
N THR A 253 -1.20 -3.41 29.35
CA THR A 253 0.19 -3.02 29.65
C THR A 253 1.13 -3.77 28.72
N VAL A 254 1.81 -3.05 27.83
CA VAL A 254 2.80 -3.62 26.89
C VAL A 254 4.23 -3.42 27.39
N PHE A 255 4.48 -2.41 28.22
CA PHE A 255 5.80 -2.08 28.75
C PHE A 255 5.66 -1.57 30.18
N GLU A 256 6.52 -2.06 31.07
CA GLU A 256 6.54 -1.66 32.47
C GLU A 256 7.98 -1.72 33.01
N ASN A 257 8.43 -0.66 33.68
CA ASN A 257 9.71 -0.62 34.41
C ASN A 257 10.93 -1.14 33.60
N GLY A 258 11.05 -0.71 32.34
CA GLY A 258 12.19 -1.10 31.50
C GLY A 258 12.02 -2.43 30.76
N LYS A 259 10.89 -3.13 30.94
CA LYS A 259 10.64 -4.45 30.37
C LYS A 259 9.45 -4.43 29.42
N LEU A 260 9.62 -5.06 28.27
CA LEU A 260 8.53 -5.37 27.36
C LEU A 260 7.76 -6.58 27.93
N LEU A 261 6.47 -6.40 28.19
CA LEU A 261 5.60 -7.43 28.78
C LEU A 261 4.80 -8.19 27.74
N ARG A 262 4.62 -7.61 26.55
CA ARG A 262 3.82 -8.20 25.49
C ARG A 262 4.42 -7.89 24.12
N GLU A 263 4.50 -8.92 23.30
CA GLU A 263 4.93 -8.86 21.91
C GLU A 263 3.78 -9.28 21.00
N TYR A 264 3.77 -8.75 19.78
CA TYR A 264 2.80 -9.09 18.76
C TYR A 264 3.55 -9.49 17.49
N SER A 265 3.19 -10.64 16.92
CA SER A 265 3.77 -11.05 15.65
C SER A 265 3.16 -10.25 14.49
N LEU A 266 3.88 -10.13 13.38
CA LEU A 266 3.37 -9.48 12.17
C LEU A 266 2.10 -10.18 11.67
N GLU A 267 2.03 -11.50 11.76
CA GLU A 267 0.84 -12.28 11.38
C GLU A 267 -0.36 -11.95 12.27
N THR A 268 -0.13 -11.75 13.57
CA THR A 268 -1.18 -11.31 14.50
C THR A 268 -1.69 -9.91 14.13
N ILE A 269 -0.78 -8.99 13.81
CA ILE A 269 -1.13 -7.62 13.42
C ILE A 269 -1.90 -7.63 12.09
N ARG A 270 -1.45 -8.41 11.09
CA ARG A 270 -2.15 -8.57 9.81
C ARG A 270 -3.58 -9.07 9.99
N ALA A 271 -3.79 -10.07 10.84
CA ALA A 271 -5.13 -10.59 11.12
C ALA A 271 -6.07 -9.54 11.76
N ILE A 272 -5.53 -8.58 12.51
CA ILE A 272 -6.30 -7.47 13.09
C ILE A 272 -6.59 -6.39 12.03
N CYS A 273 -5.65 -6.15 11.12
CA CYS A 273 -5.78 -5.15 10.06
C CYS A 273 -6.61 -5.65 8.87
N ASP A 274 -7.00 -6.92 8.84
CA ASP A 274 -7.76 -7.49 7.74
C ASP A 274 -9.11 -6.81 7.61
N ILE A 275 -9.52 -6.55 6.37
CA ILE A 275 -10.77 -5.85 6.09
C ILE A 275 -11.85 -6.91 5.89
N ASN A 276 -12.87 -6.92 6.74
CA ASN A 276 -14.09 -7.66 6.44
C ASN A 276 -14.81 -6.96 5.28
N ILE A 277 -14.54 -7.46 4.07
CA ILE A 277 -15.31 -7.13 2.88
C ILE A 277 -16.41 -8.19 2.79
N ASP A 278 -17.42 -8.06 3.67
CA ASP A 278 -18.70 -8.76 3.51
C ASP A 278 -19.52 -8.12 2.37
#